data_AF-A0A5P9HNE9-F1
#
_entry.id   AF-A0A5P9HNE9-F1
#
_cell.length_a   1.000
_cell.length_b   1.000
_cell.length_c   1.000
_cell.angle_alpha   90.00
_cell.angle_beta   90.00
_cell.angle_gamma   90.00
#
_symmetry.space_group_name_H-M   'P 1'
#
loop_
_entity.id
_entity.type
_entity.pdbx_description
1 polymer ?
#
loop_
_entity_poly.entity_id
_entity_poly.type
_entity_poly.pdbx_seq_one_letter_code
_entity_poly.pdbx_strand_id
1 'polypeptide(L)'
;MIKVILDIDRQELKKLIKLMDLYPNTKKAIAEYKLIEKKLIDRESILLKQLAELKGVFTQNLLDQEVAEVSDLIYLKKQAKKCTGEMEIIDVLLAETRTEIEELKYDYYKIYQKALSTDGAIPSKYDVTTLIDSTLNQVLAIIGEVGKEVHEQYHEIFPEVNEIFSDNKVRQRFPRIHDESFRLHHHQPQYRGSKVILENQDINSAAIGFIPTRFKVNGGVENE
;
A
#
# COMPACT_ATOMS: atom_id res chain seq x y z
N MET A 1 -12.19 -17.16 33.40
CA MET A 1 -12.51 -17.36 31.97
C MET A 1 -11.20 -17.38 31.21
N ILE A 2 -10.86 -18.51 30.58
CA ILE A 2 -9.73 -18.57 29.66
C ILE A 2 -10.14 -17.78 28.42
N LYS A 3 -9.41 -16.72 28.11
CA LYS A 3 -9.63 -15.91 26.91
C LYS A 3 -8.71 -16.43 25.82
N VAL A 4 -9.20 -17.32 24.98
CA VAL A 4 -8.49 -17.72 23.76
C VAL A 4 -8.74 -16.63 22.71
N ILE A 5 -7.67 -16.00 22.24
CA ILE A 5 -7.72 -15.01 21.16
C ILE A 5 -7.17 -15.71 19.91
N LEU A 6 -7.98 -15.83 18.86
CA LEU A 6 -7.44 -16.09 17.53
C LEU A 6 -6.82 -14.79 17.01
N ASP A 7 -5.49 -14.77 16.96
CA ASP A 7 -4.76 -13.71 16.27
C ASP A 7 -4.34 -14.20 14.88
N ILE A 8 -4.66 -13.41 13.86
CA ILE A 8 -4.07 -13.54 12.54
C ILE A 8 -2.62 -13.07 12.65
N ASP A 9 -1.66 -13.85 12.13
CA ASP A 9 -0.25 -13.44 12.11
C ASP A 9 -0.07 -12.18 11.25
N ARG A 10 -0.01 -11.03 11.93
CA ARG A 10 0.17 -9.73 11.30
C ARG A 10 1.55 -9.57 10.65
N GLN A 11 2.56 -10.32 11.10
CA GLN A 11 3.90 -10.25 10.52
C GLN A 11 3.94 -10.97 9.19
N GLU A 12 3.36 -12.16 9.08
CA GLU A 12 3.24 -12.88 7.82
C GLU A 12 2.38 -12.10 6.82
N LEU A 13 1.26 -11.52 7.27
CA LEU A 13 0.42 -10.66 6.42
C LEU A 13 1.21 -9.46 5.87
N LYS A 14 2.01 -8.77 6.70
CA LYS A 14 2.86 -7.66 6.24
C LYS A 14 3.91 -8.10 5.21
N LYS A 15 4.50 -9.29 5.37
CA LYS A 15 5.45 -9.84 4.40
C LYS A 15 4.75 -10.12 3.07
N LEU A 16 3.58 -10.76 3.11
CA LEU A 16 2.76 -11.05 1.93
C LEU A 16 2.39 -9.76 1.19
N ILE A 17 1.91 -8.73 1.92
CA ILE A 17 1.56 -7.42 1.34
C ILE A 17 2.75 -6.79 0.59
N LYS A 18 3.95 -6.84 1.17
CA LYS A 18 5.15 -6.31 0.50
C LYS A 18 5.53 -7.09 -0.76
N LEU A 19 5.31 -8.40 -0.76
CA LEU A 19 5.57 -9.27 -1.92
C LEU A 19 4.54 -9.08 -3.05
N MET A 20 3.40 -8.43 -2.80
CA MET A 20 2.38 -8.21 -3.83
C MET A 20 2.86 -7.34 -4.99
N ASP A 21 3.89 -6.50 -4.74
CA ASP A 21 4.50 -5.57 -5.70
C ASP A 21 3.52 -5.09 -6.79
N LEU A 22 2.61 -4.18 -6.42
CA LEU A 22 1.43 -3.85 -7.24
C LEU A 22 1.72 -3.00 -8.49
N TYR A 23 2.91 -2.41 -8.60
CA TYR A 23 3.25 -1.46 -9.67
C TYR A 23 4.62 -1.74 -10.33
N PRO A 24 4.94 -2.98 -10.73
CA PRO A 24 6.26 -3.35 -11.19
C PRO A 24 6.57 -2.70 -12.55
N ASN A 25 5.61 -2.64 -13.46
CA ASN A 25 5.83 -2.07 -14.79
C ASN A 25 5.95 -0.54 -14.72
N THR A 26 5.13 0.10 -13.88
CA THR A 26 5.16 1.55 -13.67
C THR A 26 6.47 1.97 -13.00
N LYS A 27 6.94 1.22 -11.99
CA LYS A 27 8.25 1.47 -11.37
C LYS A 27 9.39 1.40 -12.39
N LYS A 28 9.36 0.41 -13.28
CA LYS A 28 10.35 0.28 -14.35
C LYS A 28 10.30 1.46 -15.31
N ALA A 29 9.10 1.85 -15.77
CA ALA A 29 8.93 2.99 -16.67
C ALA A 29 9.40 4.31 -16.02
N ILE A 30 9.12 4.51 -14.73
CA ILE A 30 9.59 5.68 -13.97
C ILE A 30 11.12 5.71 -13.89
N ALA A 31 11.75 4.57 -13.65
CA ALA A 31 13.21 4.48 -13.58
C ALA A 31 13.86 4.87 -14.93
N GLU A 32 13.30 4.38 -16.04
CA GLU A 32 13.75 4.71 -17.40
C GLU A 32 13.58 6.22 -17.70
N TYR A 33 12.40 6.78 -17.40
CA TYR A 33 12.15 8.23 -17.54
C TYR A 33 13.14 9.06 -16.73
N LYS A 34 13.31 8.73 -15.44
CA LYS A 34 14.19 9.48 -14.53
C LYS A 34 15.66 9.44 -14.96
N LEU A 35 16.09 8.34 -15.56
CA LEU A 35 17.45 8.22 -16.10
C LEU A 35 17.68 9.15 -17.29
N ILE A 36 16.69 9.32 -18.17
CA ILE A 36 16.80 10.22 -19.33
C ILE A 36 16.63 11.68 -18.89
N GLU A 37 15.61 11.97 -18.08
CA GLU A 37 15.34 13.30 -17.52
C GLU A 37 16.57 13.86 -16.80
N LYS A 38 17.25 13.04 -15.99
CA LYS A 38 18.46 13.45 -15.29
C LYS A 38 19.56 13.90 -16.25
N LYS A 39 19.80 13.19 -17.36
CA LYS A 39 20.82 13.57 -18.34
C LYS A 39 20.51 14.93 -18.98
N LEU A 40 19.24 15.22 -19.26
CA LEU A 40 18.81 16.48 -19.83
C LEU A 40 18.92 17.63 -18.82
N ILE A 41 18.54 17.41 -17.56
CA ILE A 41 18.71 18.39 -16.48
C ILE A 41 20.19 18.68 -16.24
N ASP A 42 21.04 17.65 -16.22
CA ASP A 42 22.49 17.82 -16.06
C ASP A 42 23.08 18.62 -17.23
N ARG A 43 22.63 18.35 -18.48
CA ARG A 43 23.00 19.13 -19.68
C ARG A 43 22.57 20.59 -19.55
N GLU A 44 21.33 20.86 -19.16
CA GLU A 44 20.82 22.23 -18.95
C GLU A 44 21.65 22.96 -17.89
N SER A 45 21.95 22.31 -16.76
CA SER A 45 22.75 22.90 -15.70
C SER A 45 24.17 23.25 -16.14
N ILE A 46 24.81 22.40 -16.96
CA ILE A 46 26.15 22.66 -17.50
C ILE A 46 26.10 23.86 -18.45
N LEU A 47 25.13 23.91 -19.36
CA LEU A 47 24.96 25.00 -20.30
C LEU A 47 24.70 26.34 -19.60
N LEU A 48 23.84 26.36 -18.57
CA LEU A 48 23.58 27.57 -17.77
C LEU A 48 24.84 28.07 -17.06
N LYS A 49 25.64 27.15 -16.52
CA LYS A 49 26.91 27.50 -15.88
C LYS A 49 27.90 28.09 -16.88
N GLN A 50 28.07 27.45 -18.04
CA GLN A 50 28.93 27.95 -19.11
C GLN A 50 28.46 29.32 -19.61
N LEU A 51 27.16 29.53 -19.77
CA LEU A 51 26.58 30.81 -20.16
C LEU A 51 26.92 31.91 -19.14
N ALA A 52 26.80 31.63 -17.84
CA ALA A 52 27.11 32.58 -16.79
C ALA A 52 28.62 32.94 -16.76
N GLU A 53 29.49 31.95 -16.89
CA GLU A 53 30.94 32.15 -16.99
C GLU A 53 31.29 33.01 -18.23
N LEU A 54 30.70 32.70 -19.38
CA LEU A 54 30.95 33.40 -20.63
C LEU A 54 30.44 34.85 -20.59
N LYS A 55 29.29 35.10 -19.95
CA LYS A 55 28.79 36.46 -19.67
C LYS A 55 29.77 37.24 -18.79
N GLY A 56 30.33 36.63 -17.76
CA GLY A 56 31.37 37.25 -16.93
C GLY A 56 32.61 37.64 -17.73
N VAL A 57 33.11 36.73 -18.57
CA VAL A 57 34.26 37.00 -19.47
C VAL A 57 33.94 38.11 -20.45
N PHE A 58 32.74 38.11 -21.04
CA PHE A 58 32.30 39.14 -21.98
C PHE A 58 32.21 40.52 -21.31
N THR A 59 31.64 40.60 -20.11
CA THR A 59 31.59 41.85 -19.33
C THR A 59 32.99 42.38 -19.01
N GLN A 60 33.91 41.51 -18.56
CA GLN A 60 35.29 41.94 -18.30
C GLN A 60 35.97 42.44 -19.58
N ASN A 61 35.80 41.73 -20.71
CA ASN A 61 36.35 42.15 -22.00
C ASN A 61 35.83 43.53 -22.44
N LEU A 62 34.55 43.82 -22.19
CA LEU A 62 33.99 45.15 -22.49
C LEU A 62 34.64 46.25 -21.64
N LEU A 63 34.87 46.00 -20.34
CA LEU A 63 35.58 46.94 -19.46
C LEU A 63 37.03 47.15 -19.93
N ASP A 64 37.71 46.07 -20.32
CA ASP A 64 39.09 46.15 -20.80
C ASP A 64 39.18 46.95 -22.11
N GLN A 65 38.15 46.91 -22.97
CA GLN A 65 38.09 47.73 -24.19
C GLN A 65 38.03 49.23 -23.92
N GLU A 66 37.50 49.67 -22.77
CA GLU A 66 37.37 51.10 -22.44
C GLU A 66 38.72 51.76 -22.12
N VAL A 67 39.69 50.96 -21.66
CA VAL A 67 41.02 51.44 -21.23
C VAL A 67 42.16 50.96 -22.12
N ALA A 68 41.86 50.16 -23.16
CA ALA A 68 42.86 49.57 -24.04
C ALA A 68 43.41 50.54 -25.09
N GLU A 69 44.72 50.43 -25.36
CA GLU A 69 45.38 51.08 -26.49
C GLU A 69 44.87 50.52 -27.84
N VAL A 70 45.00 51.31 -28.91
CA VAL A 70 44.45 50.99 -30.24
C VAL A 70 44.95 49.64 -30.79
N SER A 71 46.18 49.24 -30.46
CA SER A 71 46.76 47.95 -30.85
C SER A 71 46.05 46.75 -30.22
N ASP A 72 45.63 46.87 -28.95
CA ASP A 72 45.00 45.79 -28.18
C ASP A 72 43.48 45.73 -28.42
N LEU A 73 42.88 46.86 -28.82
CA LEU A 73 41.46 46.98 -29.13
C LEU A 73 41.00 45.97 -30.20
N ILE A 74 41.82 45.72 -31.24
CA ILE A 74 41.48 44.76 -32.30
C ILE A 74 41.37 43.34 -31.74
N TYR A 75 42.27 42.97 -30.82
CA TYR A 75 42.25 41.66 -30.17
C TYR A 75 41.01 41.50 -29.29
N LEU A 76 40.73 42.50 -28.44
CA LEU A 76 39.57 42.47 -27.55
C LEU A 76 38.25 42.40 -28.34
N LYS A 77 38.12 43.14 -29.46
CA LYS A 77 36.94 43.04 -30.33
C LYS A 77 36.77 41.67 -30.98
N LYS A 78 37.85 40.99 -31.36
CA LYS A 78 37.77 39.60 -31.85
C LYS A 78 37.28 38.66 -30.77
N GLN A 79 37.79 38.81 -29.55
CA GLN A 79 37.37 38.00 -28.41
C GLN A 79 35.90 38.25 -28.05
N ALA A 80 35.46 39.51 -28.00
CA ALA A 80 34.06 39.86 -27.80
C ALA A 80 33.13 39.19 -28.83
N LYS A 81 33.49 39.24 -30.12
CA LYS A 81 32.73 38.58 -31.19
C LYS A 81 32.69 37.05 -31.04
N LYS A 82 33.78 36.45 -30.56
CA LYS A 82 33.82 35.01 -30.26
C LYS A 82 32.88 34.67 -29.11
N CYS A 83 32.93 35.43 -28.01
CA CYS A 83 32.05 35.26 -26.87
C CYS A 83 30.57 35.40 -27.26
N THR A 84 30.21 36.39 -28.08
CA THR A 84 28.81 36.53 -28.53
C THR A 84 28.34 35.32 -29.33
N GLY A 85 29.18 34.81 -30.25
CA GLY A 85 28.83 33.61 -31.02
C GLY A 85 28.70 32.35 -30.14
N GLU A 86 29.57 32.18 -29.15
CA GLU A 86 29.48 31.07 -28.19
C GLU A 86 28.22 31.20 -27.29
N MET A 87 27.85 32.41 -26.85
CA MET A 87 26.63 32.65 -26.09
C MET A 87 25.37 32.30 -26.90
N GLU A 88 25.30 32.73 -28.16
CA GLU A 88 24.18 32.42 -29.07
C GLU A 88 24.01 30.91 -29.27
N ILE A 89 25.11 30.16 -29.43
CA ILE A 89 25.07 28.71 -29.55
C ILE A 89 24.55 28.07 -28.25
N ILE A 90 25.02 28.52 -27.09
CA ILE A 90 24.55 27.99 -25.79
C ILE A 90 23.06 28.27 -25.59
N ASP A 91 22.58 29.47 -25.95
CA ASP A 91 21.16 29.82 -25.85
C ASP A 91 20.28 28.92 -26.75
N VAL A 92 20.75 28.59 -27.96
CA VAL A 92 20.06 27.62 -28.84
C VAL A 92 20.04 26.24 -28.20
N LEU A 93 21.18 25.74 -27.70
CA LEU A 93 21.25 24.42 -27.06
C LEU A 93 20.37 24.33 -25.79
N LEU A 94 20.23 25.43 -25.04
CA LEU A 94 19.33 25.52 -23.90
C LEU A 94 17.86 25.41 -24.34
N ALA A 95 17.48 26.11 -25.41
CA ALA A 95 16.12 26.03 -25.96
C ALA A 95 15.80 24.61 -26.48
N GLU A 96 16.74 23.97 -27.18
CA GLU A 96 16.62 22.59 -27.62
C GLU A 96 16.48 21.63 -26.43
N THR A 97 17.35 21.74 -25.43
CA THR A 97 17.32 20.88 -24.24
C THR A 97 15.99 20.99 -23.49
N ARG A 98 15.42 22.21 -23.39
CA ARG A 98 14.11 22.41 -22.77
C ARG A 98 12.98 21.78 -23.57
N THR A 99 13.03 21.92 -24.89
CA THR A 99 12.09 21.25 -25.80
C THR A 99 12.19 19.74 -25.65
N GLU A 100 13.41 19.17 -25.63
CA GLU A 100 13.65 17.73 -25.41
C GLU A 100 13.05 17.24 -24.08
N ILE A 101 13.14 18.03 -23.00
CA ILE A 101 12.53 17.70 -21.71
C ILE A 101 11.00 17.68 -21.79
N GLU A 102 10.39 18.62 -22.53
CA GLU A 102 8.95 18.64 -22.73
C GLU A 102 8.48 17.46 -23.60
N GLU A 103 9.18 17.19 -24.70
CA GLU A 103 8.94 16.04 -25.58
C GLU A 103 9.04 14.71 -24.82
N LEU A 104 10.03 14.57 -23.95
CA LEU A 104 10.18 13.39 -23.10
C LEU A 104 8.92 13.12 -22.25
N LYS A 105 8.26 14.17 -21.73
CA LYS A 105 7.02 14.01 -20.96
C LYS A 105 5.88 13.51 -21.85
N TYR A 106 5.77 14.01 -23.07
CA TYR A 106 4.74 13.57 -24.01
C TYR A 106 4.96 12.12 -24.45
N ASP A 107 6.20 11.72 -24.71
CA ASP A 107 6.55 10.35 -25.08
C ASP A 107 6.24 9.37 -23.95
N TYR A 108 6.61 9.73 -22.71
CA TYR A 108 6.37 8.87 -21.56
C TYR A 108 4.92 8.85 -21.07
N TYR A 109 4.08 9.81 -21.45
CA TYR A 109 2.65 9.79 -21.10
C TYR A 109 1.99 8.47 -21.53
N LYS A 110 2.16 8.06 -22.79
CA LYS A 110 1.57 6.81 -23.30
C LYS A 110 2.21 5.58 -22.67
N ILE A 111 3.51 5.64 -22.37
CA ILE A 111 4.24 4.55 -21.72
C ILE A 111 3.71 4.33 -20.30
N TYR A 112 3.57 5.39 -19.52
CA TYR A 112 2.98 5.35 -18.18
C TYR A 112 1.53 4.88 -18.22
N GLN A 113 0.72 5.37 -19.16
CA GLN A 113 -0.66 4.91 -19.29
C GLN A 113 -0.73 3.39 -19.53
N LYS A 114 0.11 2.85 -20.42
CA LYS A 114 0.18 1.42 -20.69
C LYS A 114 0.70 0.63 -19.48
N ALA A 115 1.73 1.13 -18.81
CA ALA A 115 2.28 0.50 -17.60
C ALA A 115 1.25 0.45 -16.48
N LEU A 116 0.55 1.56 -16.21
CA LEU A 116 -0.53 1.64 -15.22
C LEU A 116 -1.71 0.73 -15.55
N SER A 117 -2.10 0.64 -16.83
CA SER A 117 -3.16 -0.29 -17.26
C SER A 117 -2.77 -1.75 -17.01
N THR A 118 -1.51 -2.09 -17.29
CA THR A 118 -0.96 -3.43 -17.04
C THR A 118 -0.89 -3.74 -15.54
N ASP A 119 -0.43 -2.78 -14.74
CA ASP A 119 -0.35 -2.90 -13.29
C ASP A 119 -1.73 -2.93 -12.62
N GLY A 120 -2.74 -2.25 -13.19
CA GLY A 120 -4.12 -2.26 -12.69
C GLY A 120 -4.78 -3.64 -12.70
N ALA A 121 -4.26 -4.59 -13.50
CA ALA A 121 -4.71 -5.98 -13.51
C ALA A 121 -4.02 -6.86 -12.44
N ILE A 122 -3.07 -6.32 -11.68
CA ILE A 122 -2.37 -7.06 -10.62
C ILE A 122 -3.22 -7.14 -9.34
N PRO A 123 -3.80 -6.04 -8.82
CA PRO A 123 -4.66 -6.09 -7.63
C PRO A 123 -5.81 -7.08 -7.73
N SER A 124 -6.41 -7.25 -8.91
CA SER A 124 -7.53 -8.19 -9.12
C SER A 124 -7.16 -9.66 -8.92
N LYS A 125 -5.88 -10.01 -8.90
CA LYS A 125 -5.40 -11.35 -8.56
C LYS A 125 -5.44 -11.63 -7.06
N TYR A 126 -5.59 -10.60 -6.23
CA TYR A 126 -5.64 -10.69 -4.80
C TYR A 126 -7.09 -10.61 -4.31
N ASP A 127 -7.80 -11.73 -4.48
CA ASP A 127 -9.18 -11.85 -4.03
C ASP A 127 -9.25 -12.08 -2.52
N VAL A 128 -9.62 -11.02 -1.79
CA VAL A 128 -9.79 -11.04 -0.33
C VAL A 128 -10.98 -11.89 0.11
N THR A 129 -11.90 -12.25 -0.79
CA THR A 129 -13.05 -13.12 -0.49
C THR A 129 -12.57 -14.48 0.00
N THR A 130 -11.60 -15.07 -0.72
CA THR A 130 -11.02 -16.37 -0.35
C THR A 130 -10.38 -16.37 1.05
N LEU A 131 -9.75 -15.25 1.43
CA LEU A 131 -9.17 -15.07 2.76
C LEU A 131 -10.24 -14.98 3.85
N ILE A 132 -11.31 -14.22 3.59
CA ILE A 132 -12.44 -14.07 4.51
C ILE A 132 -13.14 -15.43 4.70
N ASP A 133 -13.44 -16.13 3.61
CA ASP A 133 -14.08 -17.45 3.64
C ASP A 133 -13.24 -18.47 4.39
N SER A 134 -11.92 -18.49 4.15
CA SER A 134 -10.99 -19.35 4.90
C SER A 134 -11.03 -19.06 6.40
N THR A 135 -11.04 -17.79 6.78
CA THR A 135 -11.12 -17.37 8.19
C THR A 135 -12.45 -17.76 8.82
N LEU A 136 -13.58 -17.56 8.12
CA LEU A 136 -14.91 -17.96 8.58
C LEU A 136 -14.99 -19.49 8.78
N ASN A 137 -14.41 -20.26 7.85
CA ASN A 137 -14.34 -21.71 7.97
C ASN A 137 -13.52 -22.16 9.19
N GLN A 138 -12.39 -21.49 9.48
CA GLN A 138 -11.62 -21.77 10.70
C GLN A 138 -12.43 -21.49 11.96
N VAL A 139 -13.17 -20.38 12.01
CA VAL A 139 -14.04 -20.05 13.15
C VAL A 139 -15.13 -21.11 13.32
N LEU A 140 -15.77 -21.54 12.23
CA LEU A 140 -16.78 -22.60 12.26
C LEU A 140 -16.19 -23.95 12.71
N ALA A 141 -14.98 -24.29 12.27
CA ALA A 141 -14.29 -25.50 12.70
C ALA A 141 -14.07 -25.51 14.22
N ILE A 142 -13.62 -24.39 14.79
CA ILE A 142 -13.40 -24.25 16.23
C ILE A 142 -14.73 -24.37 17.01
N ILE A 143 -15.80 -23.74 16.53
CA ILE A 143 -17.14 -23.92 17.13
C ILE A 143 -17.54 -25.41 17.09
N GLY A 144 -17.24 -26.09 15.98
CA GLY A 144 -17.48 -27.53 15.82
C GLY A 144 -16.67 -28.37 16.79
N GLU A 145 -15.39 -28.06 17.01
CA GLU A 145 -14.52 -28.75 17.98
C GLU A 145 -15.03 -28.58 19.41
N VAL A 146 -15.42 -27.37 19.81
CA VAL A 146 -16.04 -27.12 21.12
C VAL A 146 -17.35 -27.89 21.26
N GLY A 147 -18.19 -27.89 20.22
CA GLY A 147 -19.43 -28.65 20.20
C GLY A 147 -19.20 -30.16 20.33
N LYS A 148 -18.17 -30.68 19.67
CA LYS A 148 -17.75 -32.08 19.75
C LYS A 148 -17.27 -32.43 21.16
N GLU A 149 -16.42 -31.61 21.76
CA GLU A 149 -15.92 -31.81 23.12
C GLU A 149 -17.06 -31.81 24.14
N VAL A 150 -18.02 -30.87 24.01
CA VAL A 150 -19.23 -30.85 24.85
C VAL A 150 -20.04 -32.15 24.70
N HIS A 151 -20.16 -32.66 23.48
CA HIS A 151 -20.87 -33.91 23.24
C HIS A 151 -20.16 -35.11 23.87
N GLU A 152 -18.84 -35.19 23.72
CA GLU A 152 -18.00 -36.24 24.31
C GLU A 152 -18.09 -36.22 25.84
N GLN A 153 -17.88 -35.06 26.46
CA GLN A 153 -17.99 -34.90 27.92
C GLN A 153 -19.42 -35.17 28.44
N TYR A 154 -20.45 -34.77 27.70
CA TYR A 154 -21.84 -35.11 28.06
C TYR A 154 -22.06 -36.62 28.05
N HIS A 155 -21.58 -37.32 27.03
CA HIS A 155 -21.73 -38.77 26.90
C HIS A 155 -20.92 -39.55 27.92
N GLU A 156 -19.80 -39.01 28.39
CA GLU A 156 -19.01 -39.60 29.47
C GLU A 156 -19.84 -39.71 30.76
N ILE A 157 -20.51 -38.64 31.17
CA ILE A 157 -21.28 -38.59 32.42
C ILE A 157 -22.73 -39.05 32.27
N PHE A 158 -23.24 -39.15 31.03
CA PHE A 158 -24.65 -39.47 30.77
C PHE A 158 -25.12 -40.78 31.39
N PRO A 159 -24.38 -41.91 31.34
CA PRO A 159 -24.86 -43.17 31.91
C PRO A 159 -25.16 -43.06 33.41
N GLU A 160 -24.25 -42.44 34.17
CA GLU A 160 -24.33 -42.29 35.62
C GLU A 160 -25.45 -41.34 36.03
N VAL A 161 -25.58 -40.22 35.33
CA VAL A 161 -26.68 -39.27 35.55
C VAL A 161 -28.02 -39.90 35.18
N ASN A 162 -28.08 -40.60 34.05
CA ASN A 162 -29.30 -41.22 33.55
C ASN A 162 -29.78 -42.39 34.43
N GLU A 163 -28.89 -43.13 35.09
CA GLU A 163 -29.25 -44.16 36.07
C GLU A 163 -30.13 -43.58 37.18
N ILE A 164 -29.66 -42.50 37.81
CA ILE A 164 -30.39 -41.82 38.90
C ILE A 164 -31.68 -41.17 38.38
N PHE A 165 -31.60 -40.50 37.23
CA PHE A 165 -32.73 -39.77 36.66
C PHE A 165 -33.81 -40.70 36.09
N SER A 166 -33.46 -41.97 35.86
CA SER A 166 -34.39 -43.01 35.42
C SER A 166 -35.05 -43.78 36.55
N ASP A 167 -34.61 -43.64 37.80
CA ASP A 167 -35.18 -44.35 38.94
C ASP A 167 -36.61 -43.86 39.26
N ASN A 168 -37.56 -44.81 39.30
CA ASN A 168 -38.97 -44.55 39.55
C ASN A 168 -39.26 -43.93 40.93
N LYS A 169 -38.51 -44.30 41.99
CA LYS A 169 -38.67 -43.73 43.33
C LYS A 169 -38.15 -42.29 43.39
N VAL A 170 -37.04 -42.03 42.71
CA VAL A 170 -36.51 -40.66 42.56
C VAL A 170 -37.51 -39.78 41.81
N ARG A 171 -38.09 -40.31 40.71
CA ARG A 171 -39.12 -39.62 39.93
C ARG A 171 -40.41 -39.35 40.71
N GLN A 172 -40.86 -40.29 41.54
CA GLN A 172 -42.03 -40.07 42.40
C GLN A 172 -41.80 -38.97 43.43
N ARG A 173 -40.57 -38.86 43.95
CA ARG A 173 -40.20 -37.83 44.92
C ARG A 173 -39.91 -36.47 44.28
N PHE A 174 -39.42 -36.46 43.04
CA PHE A 174 -39.04 -35.25 42.29
C PHE A 174 -39.65 -35.28 40.86
N PRO A 175 -40.94 -34.97 40.70
CA PRO A 175 -41.64 -35.11 39.41
C PRO A 175 -41.12 -34.19 38.29
N ARG A 176 -40.54 -33.04 38.63
CA ARG A 176 -40.02 -32.05 37.67
C ARG A 176 -38.69 -32.43 37.02
N ILE A 177 -38.08 -33.54 37.43
CA ILE A 177 -36.78 -33.99 36.89
C ILE A 177 -36.85 -34.29 35.37
N HIS A 178 -38.05 -34.55 34.82
CA HIS A 178 -38.27 -34.68 33.39
C HIS A 178 -38.17 -33.36 32.60
N ASP A 179 -38.46 -32.24 33.26
CA ASP A 179 -38.55 -30.93 32.64
C ASP A 179 -37.22 -30.15 32.74
N GLU A 180 -36.32 -30.49 33.68
CA GLU A 180 -35.21 -29.60 34.03
C GLU A 180 -33.77 -30.10 33.77
N SER A 181 -33.38 -31.38 33.86
CA SER A 181 -32.05 -31.57 34.48
C SER A 181 -30.90 -32.21 33.68
N PHE A 182 -31.09 -32.85 32.52
CA PHE A 182 -29.92 -33.34 31.75
C PHE A 182 -30.28 -33.69 30.30
N ARG A 183 -30.38 -32.68 29.43
CA ARG A 183 -30.59 -32.89 27.99
C ARG A 183 -29.48 -32.19 27.23
N LEU A 184 -28.85 -32.91 26.30
CA LEU A 184 -27.69 -32.41 25.53
C LEU A 184 -27.89 -30.98 24.99
N HIS A 185 -29.06 -30.66 24.43
CA HIS A 185 -29.34 -29.34 23.85
C HIS A 185 -29.31 -28.19 24.87
N HIS A 186 -29.48 -28.44 26.17
CA HIS A 186 -29.33 -27.43 27.22
C HIS A 186 -27.86 -27.14 27.56
N HIS A 187 -26.94 -28.03 27.17
CA HIS A 187 -25.52 -27.94 27.47
C HIS A 187 -24.67 -27.54 26.26
N GLN A 188 -25.29 -27.36 25.09
CA GLN A 188 -24.60 -26.94 23.87
C GLN A 188 -24.11 -25.48 23.95
N PRO A 189 -22.96 -25.16 23.34
CA PRO A 189 -22.52 -23.78 23.17
C PRO A 189 -23.60 -22.94 22.47
N GLN A 190 -23.90 -21.77 23.03
CA GLN A 190 -24.88 -20.86 22.44
C GLN A 190 -24.21 -19.78 21.61
N TYR A 191 -24.62 -19.68 20.34
CA TYR A 191 -24.37 -18.49 19.53
C TYR A 191 -25.61 -17.60 19.53
N ARG A 192 -25.48 -16.37 20.02
CA ARG A 192 -26.58 -15.39 20.12
C ARG A 192 -26.58 -14.36 18.99
N GLY A 193 -25.85 -14.64 17.91
CA GLY A 193 -25.62 -13.68 16.84
C GLY A 193 -24.44 -12.74 17.12
N SER A 194 -23.79 -12.32 16.04
CA SER A 194 -22.75 -11.30 16.05
C SER A 194 -23.39 -9.92 15.90
N LYS A 195 -22.88 -8.93 16.63
CA LYS A 195 -23.19 -7.50 16.38
C LYS A 195 -22.43 -6.93 15.17
N VAL A 196 -21.47 -7.70 14.67
CA VAL A 196 -20.63 -7.36 13.51
C VAL A 196 -21.26 -8.01 12.29
N ILE A 197 -21.85 -7.20 11.42
CA ILE A 197 -22.29 -7.58 10.08
C ILE A 197 -21.32 -6.91 9.12
N LEU A 198 -20.66 -7.71 8.28
CA LEU A 198 -19.78 -7.18 7.23
C LEU A 198 -20.65 -6.85 6.01
N GLU A 199 -20.98 -5.57 5.84
CA GLU A 199 -21.71 -5.13 4.66
C GLU A 199 -20.75 -4.95 3.48
N ASN A 200 -21.24 -5.11 2.25
CA ASN A 200 -20.43 -4.91 1.04
C ASN A 200 -19.75 -3.52 1.02
N GLN A 201 -20.44 -2.50 1.54
CA GLN A 201 -19.87 -1.16 1.65
C GLN A 201 -18.66 -1.10 2.59
N ASP A 202 -18.68 -1.83 3.70
CA ASP A 202 -17.56 -1.90 4.63
C ASP A 202 -16.36 -2.62 4.02
N ILE A 203 -16.63 -3.73 3.34
CA ILE A 203 -15.60 -4.55 2.68
C ILE A 203 -14.95 -3.73 1.57
N ASN A 204 -15.74 -3.07 0.73
CA ASN A 204 -15.24 -2.20 -0.33
C ASN A 204 -14.44 -1.01 0.22
N SER A 205 -14.90 -0.41 1.32
CA SER A 205 -14.15 0.67 2.00
C SER A 205 -12.81 0.16 2.54
N ALA A 206 -12.79 -1.02 3.17
CA ALA A 206 -11.57 -1.62 3.68
C ALA A 206 -10.60 -2.03 2.56
N ALA A 207 -11.12 -2.49 1.41
CA ALA A 207 -10.33 -2.87 0.24
C ALA A 207 -9.56 -1.69 -0.37
N ILE A 208 -10.04 -0.46 -0.22
CA ILE A 208 -9.32 0.77 -0.61
C ILE A 208 -8.50 1.37 0.56
N GLY A 209 -8.39 0.67 1.70
CA GLY A 209 -7.55 1.05 2.84
C GLY A 209 -8.27 1.78 3.99
N PHE A 210 -9.59 1.98 3.92
CA PHE A 210 -10.33 2.71 4.94
C PHE A 210 -11.17 1.77 5.82
N ILE A 211 -10.78 1.63 7.09
CA ILE A 211 -11.57 0.89 8.08
C ILE A 211 -12.79 1.75 8.48
N PRO A 212 -14.03 1.25 8.31
CA PRO A 212 -15.23 1.98 8.74
C PRO A 212 -15.22 2.31 10.24
N THR A 213 -15.72 3.48 10.60
CA THR A 213 -15.69 3.98 11.99
C THR A 213 -16.35 3.04 12.98
N ARG A 214 -17.38 2.29 12.57
CA ARG A 214 -18.04 1.28 13.42
C ARG A 214 -17.15 0.10 13.80
N PHE A 215 -16.06 -0.14 13.08
CA PHE A 215 -15.07 -1.18 13.35
C PHE A 215 -13.75 -0.63 13.90
N LYS A 216 -13.59 0.70 13.96
CA LYS A 216 -12.47 1.30 14.67
C LYS A 216 -12.69 1.06 16.16
N VAL A 217 -11.92 0.15 16.74
CA VAL A 217 -11.88 -0.02 18.19
C VAL A 217 -11.39 1.31 18.77
N ASN A 218 -12.20 1.96 19.61
CA ASN A 218 -11.75 3.09 20.43
C ASN A 218 -10.65 2.58 21.36
N GLY A 219 -9.40 2.67 20.92
CA GLY A 219 -8.21 2.23 21.64
C GLY A 219 -6.99 2.72 20.89
N GLY A 220 -6.45 3.85 21.35
CA GLY A 220 -5.39 4.59 20.69
C GLY A 220 -4.14 3.78 20.41
N VAL A 221 -3.54 4.07 19.26
CA VAL A 221 -2.15 4.52 19.23
C VAL A 221 -2.15 5.75 18.34
N GLU A 222 -1.76 6.85 18.96
CA GLU A 222 -1.54 8.15 18.36
C GLU A 222 -0.47 8.08 17.27
N ASN A 223 -0.50 9.10 16.42
CA ASN A 223 0.54 9.44 15.49
C ASN A 223 1.94 9.34 16.11
N GLU A 224 2.87 8.70 15.42
CA GLU A 224 4.25 9.15 15.18
C GLU A 224 4.81 8.43 13.95
#